data_AF-A0A1Y2L190-F1
#
_entry.id   AF-A0A1Y2L190-F1
#
_cell.length_a   1.000
_cell.length_b   1.000
_cell.length_c   1.000
_cell.angle_alpha   90.00
_cell.angle_beta   90.00
_cell.angle_gamma   90.00
#
_symmetry.space_group_name_H-M   'P 1'
#
loop_
_entity.id
_entity.type
_entity.pdbx_description
1 polymer ?
#
loop_
_entity_poly.entity_id
_entity_poly.type
_entity_poly.pdbx_seq_one_letter_code
_entity_poly.pdbx_strand_id
1 'polypeptide(L)'
;MKNGYDILSAAVREAANDNLGAEETVTRIINDLDFAGLTILRRYPVVDYAQPVQVIKEEGSATYSAVAWAYGASVTDLRGRPGHLVMWQESGQMQAAWFDGEGANSRLLQYRVINVPPAPATAFVAPCGACQKAAS
;
A
#
# COMPACT_ATOMS: atom_id res chain seq x y z
N MET A 1 7.85 -29.60 -11.12
CA MET A 1 7.14 -28.30 -11.14
C MET A 1 8.19 -27.21 -11.21
N LYS A 2 8.07 -26.28 -12.16
CA LYS A 2 8.94 -25.09 -12.22
C LYS A 2 8.58 -24.18 -11.04
N ASN A 3 9.57 -23.59 -10.39
CA ASN A 3 9.33 -22.62 -9.32
C ASN A 3 8.80 -21.31 -9.95
N GLY A 4 8.06 -20.50 -9.19
CA GLY A 4 7.59 -19.19 -9.66
C GLY A 4 8.73 -18.28 -10.13
N TYR A 5 9.93 -18.42 -9.54
CA TYR A 5 11.14 -17.74 -10.01
C TYR A 5 11.56 -18.15 -11.43
N ASP A 6 11.46 -19.44 -11.77
CA ASP A 6 11.84 -19.95 -13.09
C ASP A 6 10.86 -19.45 -14.17
N ILE A 7 9.59 -19.29 -13.81
CA ILE A 7 8.54 -18.76 -14.70
C ILE A 7 8.75 -17.26 -14.91
N LEU A 8 8.98 -16.51 -13.84
CA LEU A 8 9.26 -15.06 -13.91
C LEU A 8 10.50 -14.76 -14.76
N SER A 9 11.58 -15.49 -14.54
CA SER A 9 12.82 -15.29 -15.30
C SER A 9 12.67 -15.65 -16.77
N ALA A 10 11.90 -16.70 -17.09
CA ALA A 10 11.56 -17.03 -18.48
C ALA A 10 10.70 -15.96 -19.14
N ALA A 11 9.61 -15.53 -18.49
CA ALA A 11 8.68 -14.53 -19.01
C ALA A 11 9.37 -13.18 -19.28
N VAL A 12 10.23 -12.72 -18.35
CA VAL A 12 10.99 -11.47 -18.52
C VAL A 12 12.00 -11.59 -19.67
N ARG A 13 12.70 -12.73 -19.76
CA ARG A 13 13.66 -12.96 -20.84
C ARG A 13 12.98 -12.99 -22.20
N GLU A 14 11.83 -13.63 -22.30
CA GLU A 14 11.06 -13.70 -23.54
C GLU A 14 10.45 -12.33 -23.90
N ALA A 15 9.93 -11.59 -22.93
CA ALA A 15 9.47 -10.22 -23.15
C ALA A 15 10.60 -9.29 -23.65
N ALA A 16 11.82 -9.47 -23.13
CA ALA A 16 13.00 -8.75 -23.61
C ALA A 16 13.38 -9.15 -25.05
N ASN A 17 13.31 -10.44 -25.40
CA ASN A 17 13.54 -10.91 -26.77
C ASN A 17 12.51 -10.35 -27.75
N ASP A 18 11.26 -10.23 -27.31
CA ASP A 18 10.15 -9.72 -28.12
C ASP A 18 10.07 -8.18 -28.12
N ASN A 19 11.01 -7.48 -27.47
CA ASN A 19 11.04 -6.02 -27.29
C ASN A 19 9.73 -5.42 -26.78
N LEU A 20 9.06 -6.12 -25.87
CA LEU A 20 7.82 -5.66 -25.27
C LEU A 20 8.05 -4.43 -24.37
N GLY A 21 7.08 -3.53 -24.35
CA GLY A 21 7.02 -2.45 -23.37
C GLY A 21 6.66 -2.96 -21.98
N ALA A 22 6.70 -2.08 -20.99
CA ALA A 22 6.47 -2.45 -19.59
C ALA A 22 5.07 -3.05 -19.38
N GLU A 23 4.05 -2.50 -20.02
CA GLU A 23 2.66 -2.95 -19.89
C GLU A 23 2.45 -4.34 -20.52
N GLU A 24 2.98 -4.57 -21.73
CA GLU A 24 2.88 -5.89 -22.38
C GLU A 24 3.70 -6.95 -21.64
N THR A 25 4.85 -6.57 -21.10
CA THR A 25 5.68 -7.44 -20.26
C THR A 25 4.96 -7.89 -19.00
N VAL A 26 4.31 -6.96 -18.28
CA VAL A 26 3.52 -7.27 -17.08
C VAL A 26 2.35 -8.20 -17.43
N THR A 27 1.65 -7.93 -18.53
CA THR A 27 0.55 -8.78 -19.01
C THR A 27 1.02 -10.20 -19.29
N ARG A 28 2.17 -10.37 -19.96
CA ARG A 28 2.76 -11.68 -20.21
C ARG A 28 3.09 -12.42 -18.92
N ILE A 29 3.77 -11.75 -17.97
CA ILE A 29 4.13 -12.33 -16.68
C ILE A 29 2.88 -12.84 -15.95
N ILE A 30 1.80 -12.05 -15.93
CA ILE A 30 0.54 -12.44 -15.28
C ILE A 30 -0.03 -13.71 -15.95
N ASN A 31 -0.08 -13.73 -17.28
CA ASN A 31 -0.60 -14.88 -18.03
C ASN A 31 0.24 -16.15 -17.81
N ASP A 32 1.57 -16.04 -17.80
CA ASP A 32 2.47 -17.17 -17.61
C ASP A 32 2.39 -17.75 -16.19
N LEU A 33 2.20 -16.88 -15.18
CA LEU A 33 1.96 -17.29 -13.80
C LEU A 33 0.61 -17.99 -13.64
N ASP A 34 -0.45 -17.46 -14.28
CA ASP A 34 -1.79 -18.06 -14.26
C ASP A 34 -1.80 -19.43 -14.95
N PHE A 35 -1.15 -19.55 -16.13
CA PHE A 35 -1.01 -20.82 -16.85
C PHE A 35 -0.24 -21.87 -16.04
N ALA A 36 0.73 -21.44 -15.24
CA ALA A 36 1.47 -22.30 -14.32
C ALA A 36 0.65 -22.71 -13.07
N GLY A 37 -0.57 -22.22 -12.91
CA GLY A 37 -1.42 -22.48 -11.74
C GLY A 37 -0.95 -21.76 -10.48
N LEU A 38 -0.12 -20.71 -10.63
CA LEU A 38 0.36 -19.91 -9.50
C LEU A 38 -0.60 -18.75 -9.25
N THR A 39 -1.18 -18.72 -8.05
CA THR A 39 -2.06 -17.62 -7.64
C THR A 39 -1.23 -16.37 -7.30
N ILE A 40 -1.52 -15.27 -7.99
CA ILE A 40 -0.97 -13.95 -7.63
C ILE A 40 -1.75 -13.43 -6.40
N LEU A 41 -1.10 -13.52 -5.24
CA LEU A 41 -1.63 -12.97 -4.00
C LEU A 41 -1.22 -11.52 -3.85
N ARG A 42 -2.13 -10.73 -3.30
CA ARG A 42 -1.81 -9.37 -2.86
C ARG A 42 -0.83 -9.46 -1.71
N ARG A 43 0.29 -8.75 -1.83
CA ARG A 43 1.25 -8.62 -0.73
C ARG A 43 0.61 -7.90 0.47
N TYR A 44 -0.41 -7.08 0.22
CA TYR A 44 -0.97 -6.20 1.23
C TYR A 44 -2.49 -6.04 1.15
N PRO A 45 -3.15 -5.64 2.26
CA PRO A 45 -4.55 -5.30 2.25
C PRO A 45 -4.83 -4.04 1.41
N VAL A 46 -6.04 -4.00 0.88
CA VAL A 46 -6.58 -2.88 0.10
C VAL A 46 -6.77 -1.69 1.02
N VAL A 47 -6.52 -0.49 0.49
CA VAL A 47 -6.73 0.75 1.22
C VAL A 47 -8.17 1.21 1.07
N ASP A 48 -8.86 1.39 2.19
CA ASP A 48 -10.12 2.12 2.25
C ASP A 48 -9.85 3.62 2.43
N TYR A 49 -9.84 4.38 1.34
CA TYR A 49 -9.56 5.82 1.37
C TYR A 49 -10.66 6.66 2.07
N ALA A 50 -11.79 6.05 2.44
CA ALA A 50 -12.79 6.72 3.27
C ALA A 50 -12.42 6.69 4.77
N GLN A 51 -11.46 5.86 5.18
CA GLN A 51 -10.95 5.80 6.54
C GLN A 51 -9.68 6.64 6.70
N PRO A 52 -9.28 6.97 7.94
CA PRO A 52 -7.98 7.58 8.19
C PRO A 52 -6.85 6.76 7.56
N VAL A 53 -5.96 7.46 6.86
CA VAL A 53 -4.83 6.86 6.16
C VAL A 53 -3.49 7.40 6.68
N GLN A 54 -2.45 6.61 6.49
CA GLN A 54 -1.06 6.96 6.76
C GLN A 54 -0.20 6.60 5.57
N VAL A 55 0.88 7.36 5.36
CA VAL A 55 1.93 7.03 4.40
C VAL A 55 3.10 6.43 5.17
N ILE A 56 3.50 5.22 4.81
CA ILE A 56 4.70 4.56 5.32
C ILE A 56 5.83 4.67 4.29
N LYS A 57 7.05 4.84 4.77
CA LYS A 57 8.28 4.80 3.96
C LYS A 57 9.02 3.50 4.28
N GLU A 58 9.01 2.55 3.35
CA GLU A 58 9.54 1.19 3.59
C GLU A 58 11.03 1.20 3.96
N GLU A 59 11.82 2.10 3.37
CA GLU A 59 13.28 2.15 3.54
C GLU A 59 13.74 2.72 4.90
N GLY A 60 12.83 3.20 5.74
CA GLY A 60 13.18 3.83 7.02
C GLY A 60 12.18 3.61 8.16
N SER A 61 11.13 2.81 7.95
CA SER A 61 10.03 2.62 8.91
C SER A 61 9.40 3.93 9.42
N ALA A 62 9.50 5.01 8.64
CA ALA A 62 8.86 6.27 8.97
C ALA A 62 7.39 6.20 8.58
N THR A 63 6.52 6.69 9.47
CA THR A 63 5.07 6.74 9.25
C THR A 63 4.62 8.20 9.35
N TYR A 64 3.88 8.66 8.35
CA TYR A 64 3.38 10.02 8.25
C TYR A 64 1.86 9.99 8.25
N SER A 65 1.26 10.84 9.08
CA SER A 65 -0.18 11.11 9.00
C SER A 65 -0.48 11.70 7.63
N ALA A 66 -1.53 11.19 6.98
CA ALA A 66 -1.84 11.55 5.61
C ALA A 66 -3.34 11.78 5.43
N VAL A 67 -3.69 12.49 4.35
CA VAL A 67 -5.07 12.79 3.99
C VAL A 67 -5.29 12.41 2.53
N ALA A 68 -6.32 11.60 2.28
CA ALA A 68 -6.82 11.36 0.93
C ALA A 68 -7.61 12.60 0.47
N TRP A 69 -7.16 13.23 -0.62
CA TRP A 69 -7.65 14.53 -1.07
C TRP A 69 -8.59 14.44 -2.27
N ALA A 70 -8.19 13.69 -3.30
CA ALA A 70 -8.93 13.62 -4.55
C ALA A 70 -9.00 12.19 -5.07
N TYR A 71 -10.15 11.83 -5.64
CA TYR A 71 -10.38 10.55 -6.29
C TYR A 71 -9.82 10.56 -7.72
N GLY A 72 -9.16 9.46 -8.12
CA GLY A 72 -8.58 9.30 -9.46
C GLY A 72 -8.96 7.98 -10.10
N ALA A 73 -9.97 7.97 -10.98
CA ALA A 73 -10.42 6.77 -11.67
C ALA A 73 -9.37 6.15 -12.60
N SER A 74 -8.39 6.93 -13.07
CA SER A 74 -7.30 6.47 -13.93
C SER A 74 -6.12 5.87 -13.16
N VAL A 75 -6.04 6.11 -11.85
CA VAL A 75 -4.99 5.56 -10.99
C VAL A 75 -5.56 4.26 -10.44
N THR A 76 -5.27 3.14 -11.08
CA THR A 76 -5.89 1.85 -10.73
C THR A 76 -4.88 0.80 -10.34
N ASP A 77 -5.27 -0.08 -9.42
CA ASP A 77 -4.51 -1.30 -9.13
C ASP A 77 -4.67 -2.32 -10.28
N LEU A 78 -3.94 -3.44 -10.20
CA LEU A 78 -4.05 -4.53 -11.19
C LEU A 78 -5.46 -5.17 -11.29
N ARG A 79 -6.36 -4.86 -10.35
CA ARG A 79 -7.76 -5.32 -10.34
C ARG A 79 -8.75 -4.20 -10.70
N GLY A 80 -8.27 -3.07 -11.23
CA GLY A 80 -9.11 -1.95 -11.66
C GLY A 80 -9.68 -1.12 -10.51
N ARG A 81 -9.19 -1.27 -9.28
CA ARG A 81 -9.67 -0.46 -8.14
C ARG A 81 -9.05 0.93 -8.19
N PRO A 82 -9.88 1.98 -8.15
CA PRO A 82 -9.41 3.35 -8.27
C PRO A 82 -8.64 3.81 -7.03
N GLY A 83 -7.76 4.76 -7.26
CA GLY A 83 -6.84 5.33 -6.30
C GLY A 83 -7.19 6.76 -5.92
N HIS A 84 -6.35 7.35 -5.07
CA HIS A 84 -6.50 8.71 -4.57
C HIS A 84 -5.19 9.49 -4.58
N LEU A 85 -5.31 10.81 -4.70
CA LEU A 85 -4.24 11.74 -4.37
C LEU A 85 -4.16 11.84 -2.86
N VAL A 86 -2.99 11.53 -2.30
CA VAL A 86 -2.75 11.57 -0.87
C VAL A 86 -1.71 12.65 -0.57
N MET A 87 -1.97 13.43 0.47
CA MET A 87 -1.05 14.46 0.97
C MET A 87 -0.54 14.09 2.37
N TRP A 88 0.73 14.33 2.63
CA TRP A 88 1.36 14.10 3.94
C TRP A 88 2.49 15.11 4.19
N GLN A 89 2.92 15.26 5.44
CA GLN A 89 4.03 16.15 5.79
C GLN A 89 5.29 15.33 6.10
N GLU A 90 6.39 15.64 5.43
CA GLU A 90 7.70 15.04 5.67
C GLU A 90 8.73 16.17 5.84
N SER A 91 9.46 16.16 6.96
CA SER A 91 10.53 17.13 7.24
C SER A 91 10.12 18.60 7.10
N GLY A 92 8.89 18.93 7.49
CA GLY A 92 8.34 20.28 7.41
C GLY A 92 7.78 20.69 6.04
N GLN A 93 7.88 19.82 5.01
CA GLN A 93 7.37 20.07 3.67
C GLN A 93 6.11 19.23 3.41
N MET A 94 5.13 19.82 2.72
CA MET A 94 3.95 19.11 2.26
C MET A 94 4.31 18.32 1.00
N GLN A 95 4.00 17.03 1.01
CA GLN A 95 4.15 16.11 -0.12
C GLN A 95 2.77 15.71 -0.63
N ALA A 96 2.68 15.38 -1.92
CA ALA A 96 1.46 14.91 -2.53
C ALA A 96 1.77 13.92 -3.65
N ALA A 97 1.07 12.78 -3.69
CA ALA A 97 1.24 11.80 -4.74
C ALA A 97 0.00 10.92 -4.93
N TRP A 98 -0.13 10.34 -6.12
CA TRP A 98 -1.21 9.41 -6.45
C TRP A 98 -0.89 8.00 -5.99
N PHE A 99 -1.81 7.36 -5.28
CA PHE A 99 -1.70 5.98 -4.86
C PHE A 99 -2.90 5.17 -5.36
N ASP A 100 -2.66 3.94 -5.80
CA ASP A 100 -3.70 3.04 -6.33
C ASP A 100 -4.58 2.43 -5.22
N GLY A 101 -5.50 1.54 -5.57
CA GLY A 101 -6.39 0.86 -4.61
C GLY A 101 -5.66 -0.02 -3.57
N GLU A 102 -4.39 -0.36 -3.80
CA GLU A 102 -3.55 -1.11 -2.86
C GLU A 102 -2.62 -0.21 -2.04
N GLY A 103 -2.75 1.11 -2.23
CA GLY A 103 -1.92 2.12 -1.59
C GLY A 103 -0.52 2.22 -2.17
N ALA A 104 -0.26 1.64 -3.34
CA ALA A 104 1.04 1.69 -3.99
C ALA A 104 1.13 2.87 -4.97
N ASN A 105 2.35 3.36 -5.18
CA ASN A 105 2.65 4.40 -6.16
C ASN A 105 3.68 3.85 -7.16
N SER A 106 3.38 3.97 -8.45
CA SER A 106 4.25 3.46 -9.53
C SER A 106 5.57 4.20 -9.70
N ARG A 107 5.70 5.41 -9.15
CA ARG A 107 6.90 6.27 -9.21
C ARG A 107 7.63 6.39 -7.88
N LEU A 108 6.90 6.28 -6.78
CA LEU A 108 7.40 6.40 -5.41
C LEU A 108 7.35 5.04 -4.72
N LEU A 109 8.14 4.09 -5.21
CA LEU A 109 8.13 2.68 -4.79
C LEU A 109 8.44 2.48 -3.30
N GLN A 110 9.14 3.44 -2.68
CA GLN A 110 9.49 3.44 -1.27
C GLN A 110 8.37 3.95 -0.36
N TYR A 111 7.31 4.54 -0.93
CA TYR A 111 6.16 5.05 -0.18
C TYR A 111 4.93 4.20 -0.42
N ARG A 112 4.15 4.01 0.64
CA ARG A 112 2.89 3.28 0.56
C ARG A 112 1.84 3.87 1.47
N VAL A 113 0.59 3.84 1.05
CA VAL A 113 -0.56 4.22 1.88
C VAL A 113 -1.12 2.99 2.58
N ILE A 114 -1.46 3.15 3.85
CA ILE A 114 -2.15 2.15 4.65
C ILE A 114 -3.31 2.81 5.40
N ASN A 115 -4.32 2.02 5.77
CA ASN A 115 -5.30 2.45 6.75
C ASN A 115 -4.67 2.47 8.15
N VAL A 116 -5.00 3.49 8.92
CA VAL A 116 -4.59 3.58 10.32
C VAL A 116 -5.25 2.43 11.08
N PRO A 117 -4.48 1.53 11.74
CA PRO A 117 -5.08 0.49 12.55
C PRO A 117 -5.89 1.13 13.68
N PRO A 118 -7.06 0.57 14.05
CA PRO A 118 -7.82 1.09 15.17
C PRO A 118 -6.92 1.13 16.40
N ALA A 119 -6.89 2.27 17.08
CA ALA A 119 -6.12 2.40 18.32
C ALA A 119 -6.59 1.30 19.29
N PRO A 120 -5.67 0.53 19.92
CA PRO A 120 -6.08 -0.35 21.00
C PRO A 120 -6.78 0.53 22.03
N ALA A 121 -8.01 0.18 22.40
CA ALA A 121 -8.76 0.90 23.41
C ALA A 121 -7.93 0.93 24.69
N THR A 122 -7.28 2.08 24.97
CA THR A 122 -6.60 2.30 26.22
C THR A 122 -7.67 2.27 27.29
N ALA A 123 -7.53 1.33 28.24
CA ALA A 123 -8.38 1.28 29.42
C ALA A 123 -8.39 2.69 30.03
N PHE A 124 -9.57 3.31 30.01
CA PHE A 124 -9.84 4.54 30.70
C PHE A 124 -9.60 4.23 32.19
N VAL A 125 -8.42 4.56 32.72
CA VAL A 125 -8.18 4.55 34.16
C VAL A 125 -9.08 5.65 34.69
N ALA A 126 -10.29 5.26 35.12
CA ALA A 126 -11.16 6.14 35.87
C ALA A 126 -10.33 6.70 37.04
N PRO A 127 -10.32 8.02 37.28
CA PRO A 127 -9.68 8.55 38.48
C PRO A 127 -10.37 7.89 39.68
N CYS A 128 -9.62 7.09 40.42
CA CYS A 128 -10.11 6.46 41.63
C CYS A 128 -10.41 7.58 42.64
N GLY A 129 -11.68 7.94 42.79
CA GLY A 129 -12.18 8.88 43.79
C GLY A 129 -11.95 8.43 45.25
N ALA A 130 -11.27 7.31 45.48
CA ALA A 130 -10.94 6.82 46.82
C ALA A 130 -9.62 7.37 47.40
N CYS A 131 -8.81 8.10 46.62
CA CYS A 131 -7.53 8.65 47.11
C CYS A 131 -7.65 9.97 47.89
N GLN A 132 -8.84 10.57 48.02
CA GLN A 132 -9.01 11.86 48.72
C GLN A 132 -9.34 11.77 50.23
N LYS A 133 -9.34 10.58 50.84
CA LYS A 133 -9.75 10.43 52.26
C LYS A 133 -8.63 10.00 53.23
N ALA A 134 -7.37 10.27 52.89
CA ALA A 134 -6.22 10.05 53.79
C ALA A 134 -5.35 11.31 53.90
N ALA A 135 -5.97 12.45 54.19
CA ALA A 135 -5.30 13.66 54.65
C ALA A 135 -6.32 14.52 55.40
N SER A 136 -6.69 14.11 56.61
CA SER A 136 -7.44 14.90 57.59
C SER A 136 -7.05 14.43 58.98
#